data_AF-S2RFR5-F1
#
_entry.id   AF-S2RFR5-F1
#
_cell.length_a   1.000
_cell.length_b   1.000
_cell.length_c   1.000
_cell.angle_alpha   90.00
_cell.angle_beta   90.00
_cell.angle_gamma   90.00
#
_symmetry.space_group_name_H-M   'P 1'
#
loop_
_entity.id
_entity.type
_entity.pdbx_description
1 polymer ?
#
loop_
_entity_poly.entity_id
_entity_poly.type
_entity_poly.pdbx_seq_one_letter_code
_entity_poly.pdbx_strand_id
1 'polypeptide(L)' 'MKLYPAIDLLNGKSVRLTQGDYDQVSLTEDPLYQAQRLTDAG' A
#
# COMPACT_ATOMS: atom_id res chain seq x y z
N MET A 1 -22.23 1.14 -1.97
CA MET A 1 -20.89 1.23 -2.60
C MET A 1 -19.97 0.29 -1.84
N LYS A 2 -19.14 -0.51 -2.51
CA LYS A 2 -18.13 -1.36 -1.86
C LYS A 2 -16.75 -0.74 -2.08
N LEU A 3 -16.01 -0.53 -1.00
CA LEU A 3 -14.64 -0.03 -1.06
C LEU A 3 -13.67 -1.22 -1.19
N TYR A 4 -12.62 -1.03 -1.98
CA TYR A 4 -11.53 -1.98 -2.12
C TYR A 4 -10.24 -1.21 -1.84
N PRO A 5 -9.72 -1.28 -0.60
CA PRO A 5 -8.44 -0.67 -0.27
C PRO A 5 -7.31 -1.25 -1.14
N ALA A 6 -6.35 -0.40 -1.51
CA ALA A 6 -5.22 -0.77 -2.34
C ALA A 6 -3.89 -0.48 -1.63
N ILE A 7 -3.01 -1.48 -1.65
CA ILE A 7 -1.60 -1.33 -1.31
C ILE A 7 -0.77 -1.58 -2.57
N ASP A 8 0.27 -0.77 -2.77
CA ASP A 8 1.21 -0.98 -3.86
C ASP A 8 2.42 -1.71 -3.31
N LEU A 9 3.01 -2.61 -4.12
CA LEU A 9 4.21 -3.35 -3.75
C LEU A 9 5.34 -3.06 -4.74
N LEU A 10 6.51 -2.74 -4.22
CA LEU A 10 7.74 -2.60 -4.98
C LEU A 10 8.88 -3.30 -4.24
N ASN A 11 9.52 -4.27 -4.89
CA ASN A 11 10.60 -5.08 -4.31
C ASN A 11 10.24 -5.69 -2.94
N GLY A 12 9.00 -6.17 -2.79
CA GLY A 12 8.50 -6.81 -1.57
C GLY A 12 8.15 -5.84 -0.43
N LYS A 13 8.22 -4.52 -0.64
CA LYS A 13 7.85 -3.50 0.35
C LYS A 13 6.56 -2.82 -0.06
N SER A 14 5.74 -2.44 0.91
CA SER A 14 4.60 -1.58 0.62
C SER A 14 5.05 -0.14 0.40
N VAL A 15 4.50 0.49 -0.63
CA VAL A 15 4.91 1.82 -1.10
C VAL A 15 3.70 2.66 -1.57
N ARG A 16 3.98 3.93 -1.84
CA ARG A 16 3.12 4.78 -2.69
C ARG A 16 4.00 5.56 -3.68
N LEU A 17 3.59 5.60 -4.93
CA LEU A 17 4.21 6.44 -5.96
C LEU A 17 3.47 7.75 -6.09
N THR A 18 4.19 8.87 -6.12
CA THR A 18 3.59 10.18 -6.42
C THR A 18 3.24 10.22 -7.91
N GLN A 19 1.95 10.24 -8.25
CA GLN A 19 1.48 10.24 -9.64
C GLN A 19 2.00 9.07 -10.49
N GLY A 20 2.35 7.94 -9.87
CA GLY A 20 2.90 6.78 -10.57
C GLY A 20 4.39 6.89 -10.93
N ASP A 21 5.07 7.93 -10.46
CA ASP A 21 6.50 8.15 -10.68
C ASP A 21 7.35 7.23 -9.79
N TYR A 22 8.11 6.34 -10.41
CA TYR A 22 9.01 5.40 -9.75
C TYR A 22 10.26 6.07 -9.16
N ASP A 23 10.57 7.31 -9.54
CA ASP A 23 11.63 8.10 -8.90
C ASP A 23 11.15 8.82 -7.64
N GLN A 24 9.83 8.87 -7.41
CA GLN A 24 9.19 9.52 -6.26
C GLN A 24 8.39 8.52 -5.41
N VAL A 25 9.12 7.58 -4.81
CA VAL A 25 8.57 6.49 -3.97
C VAL A 25 8.61 6.85 -2.49
N SER A 26 7.49 6.69 -1.80
CA SER A 26 7.44 6.70 -0.33
C SER A 26 7.21 5.28 0.20
N LEU A 27 8.02 4.85 1.18
CA LEU A 27 7.80 3.59 1.91
C LEU A 27 6.62 3.74 2.88
N THR A 28 5.85 2.67 3.04
CA THR A 28 4.78 2.58 4.04
C THR A 28 5.12 1.48 5.05
N GLU A 29 4.11 0.86 5.65
CA GLU A 29 4.29 -0.23 6.61
C GLU A 29 4.73 -1.54 5.95
N ASP A 30 5.07 -2.52 6.79
CA ASP A 30 5.18 -3.89 6.33
C ASP A 30 3.87 -4.32 5.61
N PRO A 31 3.97 -4.95 4.43
CA PRO A 31 2.79 -5.26 3.61
C PRO A 31 1.80 -6.19 4.27
N LEU A 32 2.26 -7.16 5.08
CA LEU A 32 1.38 -8.06 5.81
C LEU A 32 0.62 -7.30 6.89
N TYR A 33 1.33 -6.46 7.65
CA TYR A 33 0.71 -5.64 8.67
C TYR A 33 -0.31 -4.65 8.09
N GLN A 34 0.02 -3.97 6.99
CA GLN A 34 -0.89 -3.02 6.34
C GLN A 34 -2.16 -3.70 5.82
N ALA A 35 -2.02 -4.87 5.17
CA ALA A 35 -3.16 -5.65 4.68
C ALA A 35 -4.05 -6.15 5.84
N GLN A 36 -3.46 -6.60 6.95
CA GLN A 36 -4.21 -7.03 8.12
C GLN A 36 -5.00 -5.86 8.71
N ARG A 37 -4.39 -4.69 8.91
CA ARG A 37 -5.09 -3.51 9.43
C ARG A 37 -6.24 -3.04 8.55
N LEU A 38 -6.05 -3.06 7.24
CA LEU A 38 -7.12 -2.74 6.29
C LEU A 38 -8.26 -3.75 6.37
N THR A 39 -7.94 -5.04 6.50
CA THR A 39 -8.93 -6.10 6.67
C THR A 39 -9.72 -5.94 7.98
N ASP A 40 -9.02 -5.61 9.08
CA ASP A 40 -9.62 -5.40 10.39
C ASP A 40 -10.51 -4.14 10.43
N ALA A 41 -10.27 -3.18 9.54
CA ALA A 41 -11.05 -1.94 9.43
C ALA A 41 -12.34 -2.08 8.61
N GLY A 42 -12.50 -3.17 7.84
CA GLY A 42 -13.69 -3.47 7.00
C GLY A 42 -13.62 -2.98 5.56
#